data_AF-A0A535MWH1-F1
#
_entry.id   AF-A0A535MWH1-F1
#
_cell.length_a   1.000
_cell.length_b   1.000
_cell.length_c   1.000
_cell.angle_alpha   90.00
_cell.angle_beta   90.00
_cell.angle_gamma   90.00
#
_symmetry.space_group_name_H-M   'P 1'
#
loop_
_entity.id
_entity.type
_entity.pdbx_description
1 polymer ?
#
loop_
_entity_poly.entity_id
_entity_poly.type
_entity_poly.pdbx_seq_one_letter_code
_entity_poly.pdbx_strand_id
1 'polypeptide(L)' 'MALKIRVMASHGSPGRGGLSALIYRAEAYEDNDRFRERKWGCSHEHRTIETAVQCGQAWLDEHLDDLTETA' A
#
# COMPACT_ATOMS: atom_id res chain seq x y z
N MET A 1 15.24 7.53 -7.40
CA MET A 1 14.52 6.25 -7.61
C MET A 1 13.03 6.55 -7.50
N ALA A 2 12.19 6.14 -8.45
CA ALA A 2 10.76 6.44 -8.41
C ALA A 2 10.00 5.31 -7.69
N LEU A 3 9.27 5.66 -6.63
CA LEU A 3 8.39 4.74 -5.92
C LEU A 3 6.97 4.81 -6.51
N LYS A 4 6.29 3.66 -6.54
CA LYS A 4 4.88 3.55 -6.94
C LYS A 4 4.09 2.78 -5.90
N ILE A 5 2.80 3.08 -5.83
CA ILE A 5 1.84 2.41 -4.94
C ILE A 5 1.04 1.35 -5.71
N ARG A 6 0.81 0.22 -5.07
CA ARG A 6 -0.22 -0.77 -5.45
C ARG A 6 -1.15 -1.02 -4.27
N VAL A 7 -2.35 -1.49 -4.57
CA VAL A 7 -3.31 -1.98 -3.56
C VAL A 7 -3.42 -3.49 -3.66
N MET A 8 -3.18 -4.16 -2.54
CA MET A 8 -3.39 -5.60 -2.39
C MET A 8 -4.73 -5.85 -1.72
N ALA A 9 -5.55 -6.71 -2.32
CA ALA A 9 -6.77 -7.22 -1.71
C ALA A 9 -6.49 -8.59 -1.10
N SER A 10 -6.92 -8.80 0.14
CA SER A 10 -6.89 -10.09 0.80
C SER A 10 -8.19 -10.33 1.56
N HIS A 11 -8.45 -11.58 1.92
CA HIS A 11 -9.51 -11.88 2.88
C HIS A 11 -9.03 -11.54 4.28
N GLY A 12 -9.87 -10.84 5.05
CA GLY A 12 -9.62 -10.66 6.48
C GLY A 12 -9.62 -12.00 7.22
N SER A 13 -9.22 -11.99 8.48
CA SER A 13 -9.25 -13.19 9.32
C SER A 13 -10.65 -13.83 9.29
N PRO A 14 -10.77 -15.14 8.95
CA PRO A 14 -12.05 -15.82 8.94
C PRO A 14 -12.65 -15.82 10.35
N GLY A 15 -13.70 -15.02 10.54
CA GLY A 15 -14.58 -15.17 11.68
C GLY A 15 -15.24 -16.55 11.67
N ARG A 16 -15.69 -17.03 12.83
CA ARG A 16 -16.43 -18.29 12.92
C ARG A 16 -17.70 -18.22 12.03
N GLY A 17 -17.67 -18.86 10.87
CA GLY A 17 -18.86 -19.23 10.10
C GLY A 17 -19.23 -18.40 8.86
N GLY A 18 -18.32 -17.62 8.26
CA GLY A 18 -18.64 -16.89 7.03
C GLY A 18 -17.42 -16.54 6.17
N LEU A 19 -17.67 -16.20 4.88
CA LEU A 19 -16.64 -15.63 4.01
C LEU A 19 -16.14 -14.32 4.61
N SER A 20 -14.84 -14.21 4.87
CA SER A 20 -14.26 -12.97 5.39
C SER A 20 -14.44 -11.83 4.40
N ALA A 21 -14.79 -10.65 4.93
CA ALA A 21 -14.76 -9.42 4.15
C ALA A 21 -13.39 -9.22 3.49
N LEU A 22 -13.40 -8.68 2.28
CA LEU A 22 -12.20 -8.21 1.61
C LEU A 22 -11.63 -7.04 2.41
N ILE A 23 -10.33 -7.12 2.68
CA ILE A 23 -9.52 -6.04 3.22
C ILE A 23 -8.53 -5.61 2.16
N TYR A 24 -8.19 -4.33 2.17
CA TYR A 24 -7.26 -3.72 1.23
C TYR A 24 -6.08 -3.14 2.00
N ARG A 25 -4.88 -3.28 1.43
CA ARG A 25 -3.64 -2.72 1.98
C ARG A 25 -2.85 -2.03 0.88
N ALA A 26 -2.30 -0.87 1.18
CA ALA A 26 -1.40 -0.15 0.30
C ALA A 26 0.02 -0.71 0.44
N GLU A 27 0.71 -0.87 -0.68
CA GLU A 27 2.11 -1.28 -0.72
C GLU A 27 2.89 -0.39 -1.69
N ALA A 28 4.10 0.00 -1.31
CA ALA A 28 5.03 0.71 -2.19
C ALA A 28 6.10 -0.24 -2.72
N TYR A 29 6.48 -0.01 -3.98
CA TYR A 29 7.54 -0.73 -4.68
C TYR A 29 8.31 0.23 -5.58
N GLU A 30 9.53 -0.13 -5.96
CA GLU A 30 10.32 0.66 -6.90
C GLU A 30 9.80 0.43 -8.33
N ASP A 31 9.60 1.50 -9.11
CA ASP A 31 9.04 1.40 -10.46
C ASP A 31 9.88 0.53 -11.40
N ASN A 32 11.21 0.61 -11.24
CA ASN A 32 12.16 -0.16 -12.04
C ASN A 32 12.39 -1.57 -11.52
N ASP A 33 11.79 -1.94 -10.38
CA ASP A 33 11.89 -3.31 -9.87
C ASP A 33 10.92 -4.23 -10.61
N ARG A 34 11.51 -5.12 -11.42
CA ARG A 34 10.78 -6.13 -12.19
C ARG A 34 9.95 -7.06 -11.30
N PHE A 35 10.39 -7.33 -10.08
CA PHE A 35 9.70 -8.23 -9.15
C PHE A 35 8.63 -7.51 -8.34
N ARG A 36 8.63 -6.16 -8.36
CA ARG A 36 7.75 -5.31 -7.55
C ARG A 36 7.78 -5.75 -6.09
N GLU A 37 8.98 -5.93 -5.55
CA GLU A 37 9.21 -6.22 -4.16
C GLU A 37 8.67 -5.08 -3.30
N ARG A 38 8.03 -5.47 -2.20
CA ARG A 38 7.42 -4.53 -1.28
C ARG A 38 8.52 -3.84 -0.47
N LYS A 39 8.70 -2.55 -0.71
CA LYS A 39 9.59 -1.67 0.08
C LYS A 39 8.88 -1.14 1.32
N TRP A 40 7.57 -0.92 1.21
CA TRP A 40 6.71 -0.49 2.31
C TRP A 40 5.31 -1.08 2.15
N GLY A 41 4.59 -1.24 3.26
CA GLY A 41 3.16 -1.49 3.23
C GLY A 41 2.50 -0.98 4.50
N CYS A 42 1.25 -0.53 4.37
CA CYS A 42 0.50 -0.06 5.53
C CYS A 42 0.27 -1.20 6.53
N SER A 43 0.37 -0.88 7.83
CA SER A 43 0.18 -1.85 8.92
C SER A 43 -1.28 -2.13 9.24
N HIS A 44 -2.19 -1.29 8.75
CA HIS A 44 -3.62 -1.36 9.00
C HIS A 44 -4.39 -1.84 7.76
N GLU A 45 -5.66 -2.17 7.99
CA GLU A 45 -6.56 -2.73 6.98
C GLU A 45 -7.59 -1.69 6.55
N HIS A 46 -7.81 -1.59 5.25
CA HIS A 46 -8.84 -0.74 4.68
C HIS A 46 -10.03 -1.56 4.21
N ARG A 47 -11.23 -1.00 4.35
CA ARG A 47 -12.47 -1.64 3.86
C ARG A 47 -12.78 -1.31 2.40
N THR A 48 -12.15 -0.28 1.84
CA THR A 48 -12.35 0.14 0.45
C THR A 48 -11.02 0.34 -0.26
N ILE A 49 -11.01 0.19 -1.58
CA ILE A 49 -9.82 0.45 -2.41
C ILE A 49 -9.41 1.92 -2.29
N GLU A 50 -10.38 2.84 -2.32
CA GLU A 50 -10.14 4.28 -2.27
C GLU A 50 -9.35 4.69 -1.02
N THR A 51 -9.73 4.15 0.15
CA THR A 51 -9.04 4.48 1.41
C THR A 51 -7.63 3.89 1.46
N ALA A 52 -7.39 2.73 0.83
CA ALA A 52 -6.04 2.19 0.68
C ALA A 52 -5.19 3.02 -0.28
N VAL A 53 -5.75 3.44 -1.42
CA VAL A 53 -5.05 4.33 -2.37
C VAL A 53 -4.64 5.63 -1.71
N GLN A 54 -5.57 6.28 -0.99
CA GLN A 54 -5.30 7.52 -0.25
C GLN A 54 -4.18 7.34 0.79
N CYS A 55 -4.18 6.21 1.52
CA CYS A 55 -3.12 5.93 2.49
C CYS A 55 -1.74 5.78 1.83
N GLY A 56 -1.67 5.05 0.72
CA GLY A 56 -0.40 4.90 -0.01
C GLY A 56 0.07 6.19 -0.65
N GLN A 57 -0.85 7.02 -1.16
CA GLN A 57 -0.52 8.34 -1.72
C GLN A 57 0.02 9.27 -0.65
N ALA A 58 -0.65 9.39 0.50
CA ALA A 58 -0.16 10.20 1.62
C ALA A 58 1.27 9.82 2.02
N TRP A 59 1.54 8.52 2.16
CA TRP A 59 2.89 8.02 2.45
C TRP A 59 3.89 8.37 1.34
N LEU A 60 3.49 8.23 0.07
CA LEU A 60 4.35 8.54 -1.07
C LEU A 60 4.70 10.04 -1.12
N ASP A 61 3.72 10.92 -0.88
CA ASP A 61 3.93 12.37 -0.82
C ASP A 61 4.93 12.72 0.30
N GLU A 62 4.79 12.12 1.49
CA GLU A 62 5.75 12.30 2.60
C GLU A 62 7.18 11.83 2.25
N HIS A 63 7.31 10.77 1.44
CA HIS A 63 8.62 10.20 1.07
C HIS A 63 9.23 10.79 -0.20
N LEU A 64 8.42 11.47 -1.03
CA LEU A 64 8.92 12.22 -2.18
C LEU A 64 9.60 13.51 -1.73
N ASP A 65 9.06 14.19 -0.72
CA ASP A 65 9.65 15.42 -0.15
C ASP A 65 11.09 15.17 0.34
N ASP A 66 11.32 14.03 1.03
CA ASP A 66 12.63 13.61 1.57
C ASP A 66 13.68 13.36 0.46
N LEU A 67 13.24 12.92 -0.72
CA LEU A 67 14.12 12.72 -1.89
C LEU A 67 14.47 14.04 -2.60
N THR A 68 13.69 15.11 -2.39
CA THR A 68 13.91 16.42 -2.99
C THR A 68 14.74 17.39 -2.13
N GLU A 69 14.83 17.20 -0.81
CA GLU A 69 15.62 18.07 0.09
C GLU A 69 17.13 17.77 0.12
N THR A 70 17.62 16.79 -0.67
CA THR A 70 19.06 16.44 -0.74
C THR A 70 19.76 16.88 -2.04
N ALA A 71 19.17 17.81 -2.80
CA ALA A 71 19.72 18.31 -4.08
C ALA A 71 20.51 19.62 -3.96
#